data_AF-A0A1E4S9S0-F1
#
_entry.id   AF-A0A1E4S9S0-F1
#
_cell.length_a   1.000
_cell.length_b   1.000
_cell.length_c   1.000
_cell.angle_alpha   90.00
_cell.angle_beta   90.00
_cell.angle_gamma   90.00
#
_symmetry.space_group_name_H-M   'P 1'
#
loop_
_entity.id
_entity.type
_entity.pdbx_description
1 polymer ?
#
loop_
_entity_poly.entity_id
_entity_poly.type
_entity_poly.pdbx_seq_one_letter_code
_entity_poly.pdbx_strand_id
1 'polypeptide(L)'
;MSDQRDRLLPEVEEHYGSVVVDGGVAQWPRKASHPRRLISYIAGCVMALVLVMLGYATFLSYERADELIQQSVEMDVQSVRFAKLTTSGVQVQIQALSVVDYDRIQNDDYSRALFKLGGSVLRTVTLQSEPVHIATVFDDMELNLGTMRIPPVTVDIHNHGETLVDVVIDVKPDTKSLFSILKRLLQDPDEVMKLRGSGIISVTLGLIPLGSFPLSFEHLVSTSEYIDAIDFDRLSIQNLSCSEAEAGYGISGQLMLPNPTFEKTIVGFQAPSLQFDIFNEDCNGDSVLTIFSDLITCDSFHLSPSDENITVNFSTSVGQLDGRWNEICINDGISPLDRVLKQLVTNGTVPVSLKNINIPSMSSEFVNKLLKFVELDVDYKFPSSDGGSLMDSVIHNVSLENLALQMDSDGETTFVDGDVEVFVAPPKGLVDGIRIIGLRGGPILSYQGSPFGVIDLTEWHTCGNHVADEFLVVTMTLNHSLLTITDKSVFQALVKEVFLKGSAELGVDVSLDAKLQVRTVGTFQIDGIKTKGKTTISR
;
A
#
# COMPACT_ATOMS: atom_id res chain seq x y z
N MET A 1 69.12 -36.63 -50.41
CA MET A 1 67.71 -36.96 -50.74
C MET A 1 67.13 -35.68 -51.31
N SER A 2 67.19 -35.51 -52.65
CA SER A 2 66.16 -35.95 -53.62
C SER A 2 64.89 -35.11 -53.42
N ASP A 3 64.27 -34.41 -54.37
CA ASP A 3 64.34 -34.21 -55.82
C ASP A 3 63.26 -33.12 -56.06
N GLN A 4 63.56 -31.92 -56.58
CA GLN A 4 63.40 -31.48 -57.97
C GLN A 4 61.95 -31.39 -58.52
N ARG A 5 61.73 -30.27 -59.27
CA ARG A 5 60.71 -29.98 -60.34
C ARG A 5 59.46 -29.18 -59.94
N ASP A 6 58.98 -28.18 -60.69
CA ASP A 6 59.35 -27.55 -61.99
C ASP A 6 58.68 -26.14 -62.03
N ARG A 7 59.39 -25.07 -62.45
CA ARG A 7 59.28 -24.32 -63.74
C ARG A 7 57.84 -23.98 -64.18
N LEU A 8 57.49 -22.73 -64.50
CA LEU A 8 57.88 -22.02 -65.73
C LEU A 8 57.62 -20.50 -65.65
N LEU A 9 58.58 -19.70 -66.15
CA LEU A 9 58.41 -18.34 -66.69
C LEU A 9 57.81 -18.41 -68.11
N PRO A 10 57.44 -17.26 -68.71
CA PRO A 10 58.30 -16.82 -69.81
C PRO A 10 58.70 -15.35 -69.76
N GLU A 11 59.94 -15.17 -70.19
CA GLU A 11 60.72 -14.00 -70.55
C GLU A 11 60.53 -13.75 -72.06
N VAL A 12 60.30 -12.50 -72.49
CA VAL A 12 60.58 -11.96 -73.85
C VAL A 12 60.45 -10.42 -73.72
N GLU A 13 61.30 -9.52 -74.22
CA GLU A 13 62.66 -9.49 -74.76
C GLU A 13 62.91 -7.98 -75.03
N GLU A 14 63.98 -7.40 -74.50
CA GLU A 14 64.44 -6.05 -74.87
C GLU A 14 65.14 -6.12 -76.24
N HIS A 15 64.76 -5.23 -77.16
CA HIS A 15 65.52 -4.98 -78.39
C HIS A 15 65.98 -3.53 -78.47
N TYR A 16 67.29 -3.36 -78.30
CA TYR A 16 68.07 -2.20 -78.74
C TYR A 16 68.15 -2.20 -80.28
N GLY A 17 67.96 -1.03 -80.91
CA GLY A 17 68.08 -0.93 -82.36
C GLY A 17 68.09 0.49 -82.91
N SER A 18 69.28 1.08 -82.90
CA SER A 18 69.88 1.99 -83.90
C SER A 18 69.15 3.26 -84.37
N VAL A 19 69.89 4.35 -84.15
CA VAL A 19 69.92 5.65 -84.83
C VAL A 19 69.85 5.54 -86.36
N VAL A 20 68.92 6.29 -86.95
CA VAL A 20 69.05 6.85 -88.30
C VAL A 20 68.62 8.32 -88.22
N VAL A 21 69.52 9.19 -88.66
CA VAL A 21 69.33 10.64 -88.79
C VAL A 21 68.79 10.90 -90.19
N ASP A 22 67.67 11.60 -90.33
CA ASP A 22 67.51 12.55 -91.44
C ASP A 22 66.40 13.60 -91.24
N GLY A 23 66.78 14.83 -91.59
CA GLY A 23 66.01 16.02 -91.96
C GLY A 23 64.56 16.23 -91.49
N GLY A 24 64.33 17.30 -90.71
CA GLY A 24 62.99 17.87 -90.58
C GLY A 24 62.84 19.00 -89.57
N VAL A 25 62.95 20.25 -90.06
CA VAL A 25 62.32 21.50 -89.60
C VAL A 25 62.22 21.76 -88.08
N ALA A 26 63.00 22.74 -87.60
CA ALA A 26 62.88 23.31 -86.26
C ALA A 26 61.49 23.95 -86.01
N GLN A 27 60.66 23.28 -85.22
CA GLN A 27 59.48 23.86 -84.57
C GLN A 27 59.81 24.23 -83.12
N TRP A 28 59.70 25.52 -82.81
CA TRP A 28 59.78 26.02 -81.44
C TRP A 28 58.62 25.46 -80.60
N PRO A 29 58.86 24.91 -79.39
CA PRO A 29 57.77 24.44 -78.54
C PRO A 29 56.97 25.64 -78.04
N ARG A 30 55.72 25.76 -78.52
CA ARG A 30 54.71 26.60 -77.87
C ARG A 30 54.42 25.99 -76.50
N LYS A 31 54.71 26.76 -75.45
CA LYS A 31 54.42 26.44 -74.04
C LYS A 31 52.89 26.27 -73.89
N ALA A 32 52.41 25.04 -73.96
CA ALA A 32 51.04 24.70 -73.61
C ALA A 32 50.94 24.69 -72.08
N SER A 33 50.35 25.75 -71.51
CA SER A 33 49.95 25.76 -70.11
C SER A 33 48.99 24.59 -69.87
N HIS A 34 49.30 23.73 -68.89
CA HIS A 34 48.44 22.63 -68.44
C HIS A 34 47.59 23.08 -67.24
N PRO A 35 46.41 23.71 -67.42
CA PRO A 35 45.55 24.10 -66.30
C PRO A 35 44.91 22.89 -65.60
N ARG A 36 44.79 21.73 -66.27
CA ARG A 36 44.03 20.57 -65.75
C ARG A 36 44.69 19.85 -64.57
N ARG A 37 46.02 19.79 -64.49
CA ARG A 37 46.73 19.16 -63.37
C ARG A 37 46.75 20.05 -62.12
N LEU A 38 46.84 21.36 -62.29
CA LEU A 38 46.76 22.33 -61.20
C LEU A 38 45.36 22.31 -60.55
N ILE A 39 44.31 22.24 -61.37
CA ILE A 39 42.93 22.15 -60.89
C ILE A 39 42.70 20.85 -60.09
N SER A 40 43.26 19.71 -60.51
CA SER A 40 43.14 18.47 -59.74
C SER A 40 43.89 18.50 -58.40
N TYR A 41 45.06 19.15 -58.33
CA TYR A 41 45.78 19.31 -57.07
C TYR A 41 45.08 20.29 -56.12
N ILE A 42 44.55 21.40 -56.64
CA ILE A 42 43.77 22.35 -55.84
C ILE A 42 42.49 21.68 -55.32
N ALA A 43 41.76 20.95 -56.16
CA ALA A 43 40.59 20.18 -55.73
C ALA A 43 40.93 19.13 -54.67
N GLY A 44 42.05 18.41 -54.82
CA GLY A 44 42.54 17.45 -53.83
C GLY A 44 42.90 18.09 -52.49
N CYS A 45 43.60 19.23 -52.51
CA CYS A 45 43.93 19.97 -51.29
C CYS A 45 42.69 20.54 -50.59
N VAL A 46 41.72 21.07 -51.36
CA VAL A 46 40.45 21.56 -50.79
C VAL A 46 39.66 20.40 -50.18
N MET A 47 39.60 19.24 -50.84
CA MET A 47 38.95 18.06 -50.27
C MET A 47 39.64 17.57 -48.99
N ALA A 48 40.97 17.50 -48.98
CA ALA A 48 41.73 17.12 -47.80
C ALA A 48 41.53 18.11 -46.64
N LEU A 49 41.50 19.42 -46.93
CA LEU A 49 41.26 20.46 -45.93
C LEU A 49 39.83 20.38 -45.39
N VAL A 50 38.84 20.13 -46.24
CA VAL A 50 37.45 19.89 -45.82
C VAL A 50 37.36 18.65 -44.92
N LEU A 51 38.06 17.56 -45.26
CA LEU A 51 38.10 16.34 -44.43
C LEU A 51 38.77 16.59 -43.08
N VAL A 52 39.85 17.37 -43.05
CA VAL A 52 40.53 17.75 -41.79
C VAL A 52 39.64 18.66 -40.94
N MET A 53 38.95 19.63 -41.55
CA MET A 53 38.02 20.51 -40.85
C MET A 53 36.81 19.75 -40.31
N LEU A 54 36.26 18.81 -41.09
CA LEU A 54 35.20 17.89 -40.65
C LEU A 54 35.69 17.01 -39.50
N GLY A 55 36.88 16.41 -39.62
CA GLY A 55 37.46 15.57 -38.57
C GLY A 55 37.72 16.33 -37.27
N TYR A 56 38.28 17.53 -37.37
CA TYR A 56 38.49 18.42 -36.21
C TYR A 56 37.17 18.83 -35.56
N ALA A 57 36.15 19.11 -36.37
CA ALA A 57 34.87 19.53 -35.87
C ALA A 57 34.06 18.37 -35.25
N THR A 58 34.16 17.14 -35.79
CA THR A 58 33.62 15.95 -35.12
C THR A 58 34.28 15.69 -33.76
N PHE A 59 35.57 16.01 -33.63
CA PHE A 59 36.29 15.88 -32.37
C PHE A 59 35.81 16.91 -31.32
N LEU A 60 35.58 18.16 -31.73
CA LEU A 60 34.99 19.19 -30.87
C LEU A 60 33.57 18.84 -30.41
N SER A 61 32.75 18.28 -31.30
CA SER A 61 31.39 17.83 -30.95
C SER A 61 31.40 16.62 -30.02
N TYR A 62 32.42 15.76 -30.07
CA TYR A 62 32.54 14.59 -29.20
C TYR A 62 32.71 14.98 -27.72
N GLU A 63 33.48 16.03 -27.42
CA GLU A 63 33.66 16.53 -26.04
C GLU A 63 32.37 17.12 -25.43
N ARG A 64 31.39 17.50 -26.26
CA ARG A 64 30.11 18.10 -25.84
C ARG A 64 28.89 17.24 -26.16
N ALA A 65 29.11 15.97 -26.51
CA ALA A 65 28.04 15.10 -26.98
C ALA A 65 26.88 14.99 -25.97
N ASP A 66 27.19 14.87 -24.67
CA ASP A 66 26.18 14.73 -23.62
C ASP A 66 25.26 15.96 -23.53
N GLU A 67 25.83 17.18 -23.57
CA GLU A 67 25.06 18.43 -23.52
C GLU A 67 24.18 18.59 -24.76
N LEU A 68 24.73 18.28 -25.94
CA LEU A 68 24.02 18.41 -27.21
C LEU A 68 22.86 17.39 -27.32
N ILE A 69 23.05 16.18 -26.80
CA ILE A 69 21.99 15.15 -26.72
C ILE A 69 20.89 15.61 -25.76
N GLN A 70 21.23 16.10 -24.56
CA GLN A 70 20.24 16.58 -23.59
C GLN A 70 19.40 17.76 -24.11
N GLN A 71 19.99 18.65 -24.90
CA GLN A 71 19.25 19.76 -25.52
C GLN A 71 18.32 19.31 -26.65
N SER A 72 18.64 18.19 -27.32
CA SER A 72 17.97 17.75 -28.54
C SER A 72 17.02 16.58 -28.37
N VAL A 73 17.07 15.85 -27.27
CA VAL A 73 16.19 14.70 -27.01
C VAL A 73 15.29 15.01 -25.83
N GLU A 74 13.99 15.08 -26.07
CA GLU A 74 12.96 15.16 -25.05
C GLU A 74 12.29 13.80 -24.90
N MET A 75 12.20 13.29 -23.67
CA MET A 75 11.53 12.02 -23.38
C MET A 75 10.39 12.29 -22.39
N ASP A 76 9.16 12.16 -22.88
CA ASP A 76 7.94 12.33 -22.08
C ASP A 76 7.39 10.95 -21.67
N VAL A 77 7.38 10.67 -20.36
CA VAL A 77 6.91 9.38 -19.83
C VAL A 77 5.40 9.42 -19.66
N GLN A 78 4.69 8.77 -20.58
CA GLN A 78 3.23 8.78 -20.62
C GLN A 78 2.60 7.82 -19.60
N SER A 79 3.17 6.62 -19.43
CA SER A 79 2.71 5.70 -18.40
C SER A 79 3.79 4.71 -17.97
N VAL A 80 3.72 4.29 -16.71
CA VAL A 80 4.56 3.27 -16.09
C VAL A 80 3.61 2.28 -15.43
N ARG A 81 3.47 1.08 -15.97
CA ARG A 81 2.50 0.10 -15.48
C ARG A 81 3.23 -1.12 -14.94
N PHE A 82 2.73 -1.66 -13.84
CA PHE A 82 3.13 -3.00 -13.44
C PHE A 82 2.56 -4.01 -14.45
N ALA A 83 3.42 -4.74 -15.15
CA ALA A 83 3.00 -5.70 -16.16
C ALA A 83 2.67 -7.06 -15.54
N LYS A 84 3.61 -7.63 -14.77
CA LYS A 84 3.42 -8.88 -14.01
C LYS A 84 4.54 -9.13 -13.02
N LEU A 85 4.27 -9.94 -12.01
CA LEU A 85 5.30 -10.54 -11.18
C LEU A 85 5.82 -11.82 -11.85
N THR A 86 7.14 -12.00 -11.81
CA THR A 86 7.84 -13.22 -12.26
C THR A 86 8.33 -14.01 -11.05
N THR A 87 8.80 -15.23 -11.27
CA THR A 87 9.35 -16.09 -10.21
C THR A 87 10.57 -15.50 -9.49
N SER A 88 11.27 -14.53 -10.11
CA SER A 88 12.51 -13.96 -9.59
C SER A 88 12.55 -12.43 -9.56
N GLY A 89 11.41 -11.76 -9.80
CA GLY A 89 11.37 -10.30 -9.91
C GLY A 89 10.07 -9.76 -10.48
N VAL A 90 10.06 -8.50 -10.88
CA VAL A 90 8.89 -7.75 -11.36
C VAL A 90 9.10 -7.32 -12.81
N GLN A 91 8.05 -7.36 -13.62
CA GLN A 91 8.01 -6.72 -14.92
C GLN A 91 7.25 -5.40 -14.86
N VAL A 92 7.87 -4.35 -15.37
CA VAL A 92 7.30 -3.01 -15.47
C VAL A 92 7.25 -2.61 -16.93
N GLN A 93 6.08 -2.23 -17.41
CA GLN A 93 5.88 -1.67 -18.75
C GLN A 93 6.03 -0.16 -18.69
N ILE A 94 6.91 0.42 -19.50
CA ILE A 94 7.07 1.87 -19.63
C ILE A 94 6.66 2.28 -21.03
N GLN A 95 5.74 3.25 -21.09
CA GLN A 95 5.32 3.93 -22.31
C GLN A 95 5.80 5.38 -22.25
N ALA A 96 6.62 5.76 -23.23
CA ALA A 96 7.17 7.11 -23.33
C ALA A 96 7.20 7.58 -24.79
N LEU A 97 7.12 8.88 -24.98
CA LEU A 97 7.30 9.53 -26.28
C LEU A 97 8.67 10.19 -26.31
N SER A 98 9.54 9.70 -27.20
CA SER A 98 10.85 10.29 -27.47
C SER A 98 10.71 11.23 -28.67
N VAL A 99 11.03 12.50 -28.49
CA VAL A 99 11.05 13.51 -29.55
C VAL A 99 12.46 14.02 -29.73
N VAL A 100 12.99 13.88 -30.94
CA VAL A 100 14.31 14.41 -31.31
C VAL A 100 14.14 15.73 -32.04
N ASP A 101 14.64 16.82 -31.47
CA ASP A 101 14.56 18.17 -32.00
C ASP A 101 15.92 18.87 -31.95
N TYR A 102 16.67 18.79 -33.04
CA TYR A 102 18.00 19.41 -33.13
C TYR A 102 17.93 20.93 -33.22
N ASP A 103 16.77 21.54 -33.50
CA ASP A 103 16.63 23.00 -33.53
C ASP A 103 16.78 23.64 -32.14
N ARG A 104 16.60 22.84 -31.08
CA ARG A 104 16.77 23.27 -29.69
C ARG A 104 18.22 23.44 -29.25
N ILE A 105 19.19 22.92 -30.02
CA ILE A 105 20.62 23.09 -29.72
C ILE A 105 20.96 24.58 -29.78
N GLN A 106 21.30 25.20 -28.66
CA GLN A 106 21.54 26.64 -28.56
C GLN A 106 23.01 27.01 -28.80
N ASN A 107 23.24 28.15 -29.45
CA ASN A 107 24.57 28.76 -29.62
C ASN A 107 25.63 27.90 -30.36
N ASP A 108 25.21 26.87 -31.09
CA ASP A 108 26.09 26.04 -31.93
C ASP A 108 25.41 25.63 -33.24
N ASP A 109 25.40 26.55 -34.20
CA ASP A 109 24.85 26.31 -35.54
C ASP A 109 25.57 25.17 -36.28
N TYR A 110 26.84 24.93 -35.96
CA TYR A 110 27.64 23.88 -36.59
C TYR A 110 27.22 22.50 -36.08
N SER A 111 27.18 22.29 -34.77
CA SER A 111 26.73 21.02 -34.19
C SER A 111 25.29 20.75 -34.57
N ARG A 112 24.42 21.77 -34.57
CA ARG A 112 23.05 21.65 -35.09
C ARG A 112 23.02 21.09 -36.52
N ALA A 113 23.81 21.66 -37.43
CA ALA A 113 23.86 21.20 -38.82
C ALA A 113 24.42 19.77 -38.93
N LEU A 114 25.44 19.43 -38.13
CA LEU A 114 26.05 18.10 -38.11
C LEU A 114 25.07 17.03 -37.63
N PHE A 115 24.36 17.27 -36.54
CA PHE A 115 23.35 16.36 -36.00
C PHE A 115 22.15 16.22 -36.95
N LYS A 116 21.68 17.31 -37.58
CA LYS A 116 20.62 17.23 -38.60
C LYS A 116 21.02 16.38 -39.80
N LEU A 117 22.25 16.55 -40.30
CA LEU A 117 22.77 15.75 -41.40
C LEU A 117 22.95 14.29 -40.99
N GLY A 118 23.55 14.05 -39.83
CA GLY A 118 23.73 12.71 -39.26
C GLY A 118 22.41 11.98 -39.06
N GLY A 119 21.46 12.60 -38.37
CA GLY A 119 20.12 12.08 -38.15
C GLY A 119 19.35 11.82 -39.45
N SER A 120 19.49 12.69 -40.46
CA SER A 120 18.85 12.47 -41.77
C SER A 120 19.39 11.25 -42.53
N VAL A 121 20.69 10.96 -42.36
CA VAL A 121 21.36 9.82 -43.02
C VAL A 121 21.15 8.52 -42.25
N LEU A 122 21.33 8.55 -40.93
CA LEU A 122 21.28 7.38 -40.06
C LEU A 122 19.84 6.95 -39.77
N ARG A 123 18.92 7.91 -39.65
CA ARG A 123 17.49 7.77 -39.36
C ARG A 123 17.16 7.07 -38.05
N THR A 124 17.60 5.85 -37.82
CA THR A 124 17.25 5.10 -36.61
C THR A 124 18.49 4.55 -35.94
N VAL A 125 18.45 4.45 -34.60
CA VAL A 125 19.48 3.76 -33.82
C VAL A 125 18.82 2.80 -32.85
N THR A 126 19.44 1.64 -32.65
CA THR A 126 19.02 0.67 -31.65
C THR A 126 19.89 0.80 -30.42
N LEU A 127 19.25 1.04 -29.29
CA LEU A 127 19.84 1.13 -27.96
C LEU A 127 19.70 -0.25 -27.30
N GLN A 128 20.81 -0.85 -26.91
CA GLN A 128 20.84 -2.12 -26.19
C GLN A 128 21.56 -1.92 -24.86
N SER A 129 20.83 -2.07 -23.76
CA SER A 129 21.40 -2.00 -22.41
C SER A 129 21.91 -3.37 -21.97
N GLU A 130 23.11 -3.39 -21.38
CA GLU A 130 23.48 -4.47 -20.46
C GLU A 130 22.61 -4.41 -19.19
N PRO A 131 22.54 -5.48 -18.38
CA PRO A 131 21.83 -5.45 -17.11
C PRO A 131 22.31 -4.27 -16.25
N VAL A 132 21.41 -3.36 -15.91
CA VAL A 132 21.68 -2.19 -15.08
C VAL A 132 21.67 -2.63 -13.63
N HIS A 133 22.74 -2.37 -12.90
CA HIS A 133 22.85 -2.62 -11.47
C HIS A 133 22.21 -1.47 -10.71
N ILE A 134 21.27 -1.79 -9.83
CA ILE A 134 20.59 -0.82 -8.97
C ILE A 134 21.15 -1.01 -7.57
N ALA A 135 21.76 0.02 -7.02
CA ALA A 135 22.25 0.06 -5.65
C ALA A 135 21.61 1.25 -4.91
N THR A 136 21.70 1.23 -3.59
CA THR A 136 21.43 2.42 -2.78
C THR A 136 22.64 2.69 -1.89
N VAL A 137 22.86 3.96 -1.57
CA VAL A 137 23.84 4.34 -0.56
C VAL A 137 23.10 4.68 0.72
N PHE A 138 23.44 3.95 1.77
CA PHE A 138 22.88 4.09 3.11
C PHE A 138 24.02 4.01 4.13
N ASP A 139 24.13 5.01 5.01
CA ASP A 139 25.20 5.11 6.02
C ASP A 139 26.61 4.84 5.45
N ASP A 140 26.92 5.45 4.29
CA ASP A 140 28.18 5.27 3.55
C ASP A 140 28.48 3.83 3.08
N MET A 141 27.52 2.91 3.20
CA MET A 141 27.59 1.57 2.62
C MET A 141 26.74 1.48 1.36
N GLU A 142 27.34 0.93 0.29
CA GLU A 142 26.62 0.64 -0.94
C GLU A 142 25.96 -0.73 -0.84
N LEU A 143 24.62 -0.73 -0.92
CA LEU A 143 23.83 -1.94 -0.89
C LEU A 143 23.20 -2.19 -2.26
N ASN A 144 23.46 -3.36 -2.84
CA ASN A 144 22.90 -3.74 -4.12
C ASN A 144 21.41 -4.10 -3.96
N LEU A 145 20.53 -3.37 -4.62
CA LEU A 145 19.09 -3.60 -4.61
C LEU A 145 18.64 -4.59 -5.69
N GLY A 146 19.44 -4.80 -6.73
CA GLY A 146 19.13 -5.75 -7.79
C GLY A 146 19.65 -5.36 -9.16
N THR A 147 19.06 -5.98 -10.18
CA THR A 147 19.40 -5.74 -11.59
C THR A 147 18.16 -5.50 -12.42
N MET A 148 18.24 -4.57 -13.37
CA MET A 148 17.19 -4.25 -14.32
C MET A 148 17.66 -4.61 -15.73
N ARG A 149 16.82 -5.31 -16.49
CA ARG A 149 17.06 -5.62 -17.90
C ARG A 149 16.09 -4.83 -18.76
N ILE A 150 16.66 -3.90 -19.52
CA ILE A 150 15.93 -3.08 -20.48
C ILE A 150 16.05 -3.77 -21.85
N PRO A 151 14.93 -4.11 -22.52
CA PRO A 151 14.98 -4.71 -23.85
C PRO A 151 15.53 -3.71 -24.87
N PRO A 152 16.07 -4.16 -26.02
CA PRO A 152 16.56 -3.26 -27.06
C PRO A 152 15.46 -2.32 -27.57
N VAL A 153 15.75 -1.03 -27.65
CA VAL A 153 14.81 0.01 -28.11
C VAL A 153 15.35 0.64 -29.38
N THR A 154 14.54 0.68 -30.43
CA THR A 154 14.92 1.40 -31.65
C THR A 154 14.24 2.75 -31.63
N VAL A 155 15.05 3.81 -31.67
CA VAL A 155 14.60 5.20 -31.67
C VAL A 155 14.90 5.87 -32.99
N ASP A 156 13.98 6.71 -33.43
CA ASP A 156 14.16 7.58 -34.57
C ASP A 156 14.95 8.82 -34.16
N ILE A 157 16.00 9.12 -34.91
CA ILE A 157 16.94 10.22 -34.70
C ILE A 157 16.92 11.23 -35.84
N HIS A 158 15.92 11.21 -36.73
CA HIS A 158 15.75 12.33 -37.65
C HIS A 158 15.28 13.59 -36.90
N ASN A 159 15.50 14.76 -37.49
CA ASN A 159 15.03 16.02 -36.90
C ASN A 159 13.50 16.06 -36.86
N HIS A 160 12.93 16.34 -35.69
CA HIS A 160 11.50 16.20 -35.35
C HIS A 160 10.97 14.77 -35.41
N GLY A 161 11.85 13.78 -35.26
CA GLY A 161 11.46 12.38 -35.17
C GLY A 161 10.77 12.08 -33.85
N GLU A 162 9.61 11.46 -33.93
CA GLU A 162 8.83 10.99 -32.79
C GLU A 162 8.86 9.47 -32.73
N THR A 163 9.23 8.91 -31.58
CA THR A 163 9.19 7.47 -31.33
C THR A 163 8.38 7.18 -30.08
N LEU A 164 7.32 6.39 -30.24
CA LEU A 164 6.63 5.78 -29.10
C LEU A 164 7.45 4.58 -28.61
N VAL A 165 8.02 4.72 -27.42
CA VAL A 165 8.75 3.67 -26.72
C VAL A 165 7.77 2.94 -25.80
N ASP A 166 7.46 1.68 -26.12
CA ASP A 166 6.69 0.79 -25.26
C ASP A 166 7.52 -0.45 -24.94
N VAL A 167 8.05 -0.52 -23.72
CA VAL A 167 9.00 -1.56 -23.30
C VAL A 167 8.59 -2.21 -22.01
N VAL A 168 8.74 -3.53 -21.95
CA VAL A 168 8.58 -4.31 -20.71
C VAL A 168 9.97 -4.59 -20.14
N ILE A 169 10.24 -4.00 -18.99
CA ILE A 169 11.50 -4.06 -18.27
C ILE A 169 11.43 -5.15 -17.20
N ASP A 170 12.41 -6.04 -17.18
CA ASP A 170 12.55 -7.07 -16.15
C ASP A 170 13.43 -6.57 -14.99
N VAL A 171 12.84 -6.39 -13.81
CA VAL A 171 13.54 -5.99 -12.58
C VAL A 171 13.71 -7.20 -11.67
N LYS A 172 14.95 -7.58 -11.37
CA LYS A 172 15.31 -8.68 -10.47
C LYS A 172 15.92 -8.13 -9.18
N PRO A 173 15.15 -8.07 -8.09
CA PRO A 173 15.63 -7.55 -6.82
C PRO A 173 16.59 -8.52 -6.12
N ASP A 174 17.57 -7.98 -5.41
CA ASP A 174 18.35 -8.73 -4.41
C ASP A 174 17.56 -8.78 -3.10
N THR A 175 16.98 -9.95 -2.86
CA THR A 175 15.97 -10.16 -1.82
C THR A 175 16.50 -9.89 -0.41
N LYS A 176 17.78 -10.18 -0.15
CA LYS A 176 18.40 -9.97 1.17
C LYS A 176 18.59 -8.49 1.47
N SER A 177 19.14 -7.78 0.50
CA SER A 177 19.46 -6.35 0.59
C SER A 177 18.19 -5.50 0.63
N LEU A 178 17.23 -5.82 -0.24
CA LEU A 178 15.92 -5.17 -0.24
C LEU A 178 15.19 -5.38 1.10
N PHE A 179 15.28 -6.59 1.66
CA PHE A 179 14.68 -6.90 2.96
C PHE A 179 15.26 -6.05 4.11
N SER A 180 16.58 -5.93 4.20
CA SER A 180 17.21 -5.11 5.25
C SER A 180 16.80 -3.65 5.17
N ILE A 181 16.60 -3.13 3.96
CA ILE A 181 16.16 -1.76 3.75
C ILE A 181 14.68 -1.62 4.11
N LEU A 182 13.82 -2.50 3.58
CA LEU A 182 12.39 -2.43 3.85
C LEU A 182 12.09 -2.47 5.35
N LYS A 183 12.74 -3.36 6.10
CA LYS A 183 12.58 -3.44 7.56
C LYS A 183 12.96 -2.12 8.24
N ARG A 184 14.04 -1.49 7.80
CA ARG A 184 14.52 -0.24 8.39
C ARG A 184 13.63 0.95 8.02
N LEU A 185 13.15 1.03 6.78
CA LEU A 185 12.18 2.03 6.35
C LEU A 185 10.83 1.92 7.08
N LEU A 186 10.40 0.70 7.42
CA LEU A 186 9.21 0.50 8.25
C LEU A 186 9.44 0.94 9.71
N GLN A 187 10.70 0.95 10.18
CA GLN A 187 11.07 1.42 11.51
C GLN A 187 11.29 2.94 11.57
N ASP A 188 11.75 3.53 10.46
CA ASP A 188 12.01 4.96 10.31
C ASP A 188 11.51 5.46 8.94
N PRO A 189 10.23 5.87 8.84
CA PRO A 189 9.61 6.29 7.57
C PRO A 189 10.24 7.56 6.97
N ASP A 190 10.84 8.42 7.79
CA ASP A 190 11.42 9.70 7.38
C ASP A 190 12.79 9.55 6.68
N GLU A 191 13.36 8.34 6.65
CA GLU A 191 14.67 8.08 6.09
C GLU A 191 14.68 8.23 4.54
N VAL A 192 15.59 9.07 4.03
CA VAL A 192 15.73 9.36 2.59
C VAL A 192 16.79 8.46 1.95
N MET A 193 16.40 7.75 0.90
CA MET A 193 17.25 6.81 0.19
C MET A 193 17.90 7.44 -1.04
N LYS A 194 19.20 7.19 -1.25
CA LYS A 194 19.87 7.55 -2.51
C LYS A 194 19.99 6.34 -3.42
N LEU A 195 19.04 6.21 -4.35
CA LEU A 195 19.07 5.21 -5.41
C LEU A 195 20.15 5.56 -6.45
N ARG A 196 20.99 4.60 -6.78
CA ARG A 196 22.00 4.68 -7.85
C ARG A 196 21.80 3.56 -8.85
N GLY A 197 21.74 3.89 -10.12
CA GLY A 197 21.81 2.91 -11.20
C GLY A 197 23.12 3.04 -11.96
N SER A 198 23.75 1.91 -12.29
CA SER A 198 24.94 1.87 -13.14
C SER A 198 24.84 0.75 -14.19
N GLY A 199 25.22 1.04 -15.43
CA GLY A 199 25.15 0.09 -16.53
C GLY A 199 25.89 0.56 -17.77
N ILE A 200 25.79 -0.19 -18.86
CA ILE A 200 26.39 0.14 -20.16
C ILE A 200 25.31 0.05 -21.22
N ILE A 201 25.17 1.12 -22.02
CA ILE A 201 24.30 1.15 -23.20
C ILE A 201 25.16 1.05 -24.44
N SER A 202 24.90 0.04 -25.26
CA SER A 202 25.48 -0.10 -26.59
C SER A 202 24.53 0.46 -27.64
N VAL A 203 25.07 1.29 -28.54
CA VAL A 203 24.32 1.92 -29.62
C VAL A 203 24.70 1.24 -30.94
N THR A 204 23.72 0.75 -31.68
CA THR A 204 23.93 0.12 -32.99
C THR A 204 23.10 0.79 -34.07
N LEU A 205 23.67 0.88 -35.27
CA LEU A 205 23.01 1.28 -36.49
C LEU A 205 22.70 0.01 -37.31
N GLY A 206 21.55 -0.60 -37.04
CA GLY A 206 21.21 -1.91 -37.61
C GLY A 206 22.22 -2.98 -37.17
N LEU A 207 23.15 -3.34 -38.06
CA LEU A 207 24.21 -4.33 -37.80
C LEU A 207 25.58 -3.71 -37.43
N ILE A 208 25.72 -2.39 -37.51
CA ILE A 208 27.00 -1.69 -37.27
C ILE A 208 27.02 -1.17 -35.83
N PRO A 209 27.95 -1.61 -34.97
CA PRO A 209 28.09 -1.06 -33.63
C PRO A 209 28.70 0.34 -33.69
N LEU A 210 28.00 1.34 -33.13
CA LEU A 210 28.47 2.73 -33.06
C LEU A 210 29.32 2.98 -31.81
N GLY A 211 29.08 2.23 -30.73
CA GLY A 211 29.87 2.31 -29.50
C GLY A 211 29.09 1.84 -28.27
N SER A 212 29.77 1.83 -27.13
CA SER A 212 29.19 1.52 -25.82
C SER A 212 29.50 2.65 -24.85
N PHE A 213 28.49 3.11 -24.13
CA PHE A 213 28.55 4.28 -23.27
C PHE A 213 28.11 3.92 -21.85
N PRO A 214 28.78 4.44 -20.81
CA PRO A 214 28.34 4.23 -19.43
C PRO A 214 27.01 4.94 -19.18
N LEU A 215 26.10 4.26 -18.50
CA LEU A 215 24.86 4.81 -17.97
C LEU A 215 24.99 4.90 -16.45
N SER A 216 24.77 6.09 -15.90
CA SER A 216 24.66 6.28 -14.45
C SER A 216 23.52 7.24 -14.12
N PHE A 217 22.66 6.87 -13.18
CA PHE A 217 21.63 7.75 -12.65
C PHE A 217 21.63 7.74 -11.13
N GLU A 218 21.27 8.86 -10.54
CA GLU A 218 21.05 8.99 -9.09
C GLU A 218 19.67 9.60 -8.85
N HIS A 219 18.91 9.04 -7.91
CA HIS A 219 17.59 9.54 -7.54
C HIS A 219 17.39 9.43 -6.03
N LEU A 220 16.78 10.44 -5.43
CA LEU A 220 16.44 10.45 -4.02
C LEU A 220 15.00 9.96 -3.85
N VAL A 221 14.78 8.95 -3.01
CA VAL A 221 13.46 8.40 -2.71
C VAL A 221 13.19 8.63 -1.23
N SER A 222 12.14 9.41 -0.91
CA SER A 222 11.63 9.55 0.45
C SER A 222 10.46 8.59 0.64
N THR A 223 10.51 7.78 1.70
CA THR A 223 9.52 6.71 1.91
C THR A 223 8.30 7.20 2.71
N SER A 224 8.47 8.22 3.57
CA SER A 224 7.39 8.89 4.30
C SER A 224 6.30 9.41 3.37
N GLU A 225 6.66 9.85 2.15
CA GLU A 225 5.68 10.27 1.14
C GLU A 225 4.63 9.18 0.81
N TYR A 226 4.97 7.90 0.98
CA TYR A 226 4.10 6.76 0.67
C TYR A 226 3.54 6.06 1.91
N ILE A 227 4.30 6.02 3.02
CA ILE A 227 3.88 5.36 4.27
C ILE A 227 2.89 6.25 5.04
N ASP A 228 3.17 7.55 5.18
CA ASP A 228 2.29 8.48 5.92
C ASP A 228 0.94 8.67 5.24
N ALA A 229 0.84 8.31 3.96
CA ALA A 229 -0.40 8.34 3.21
C ALA A 229 -1.38 7.22 3.61
N ILE A 230 -0.91 6.18 4.31
CA ILE A 230 -1.76 5.11 4.86
C ILE A 230 -2.19 5.50 6.27
N ASP A 231 -3.18 6.39 6.34
CA ASP A 231 -3.81 6.80 7.59
C ASP A 231 -4.80 5.71 8.08
N PHE A 232 -4.32 4.85 8.97
CA PHE A 232 -5.11 3.78 9.59
C PHE A 232 -6.24 4.31 10.49
N ASP A 233 -6.20 5.57 10.94
CA ASP A 233 -7.30 6.15 11.72
C ASP A 233 -8.55 6.40 10.86
N ARG A 234 -8.37 6.51 9.55
CA ARG A 234 -9.45 6.62 8.55
C ARG A 234 -9.91 5.29 7.99
N LEU A 235 -9.32 4.17 8.44
CA LEU A 235 -9.75 2.84 8.05
C LEU A 235 -11.14 2.55 8.64
N SER A 236 -12.07 2.15 7.79
CA SER A 236 -13.44 1.85 8.19
C SER A 236 -13.94 0.57 7.57
N ILE A 237 -14.60 -0.26 8.37
CA ILE A 237 -15.33 -1.44 7.88
C ILE A 237 -16.79 -1.04 7.61
N GLN A 238 -17.28 -1.34 6.41
CA GLN A 238 -18.65 -1.10 5.96
C GLN A 238 -19.31 -2.39 5.51
N ASN A 239 -20.65 -2.41 5.49
CA ASN A 239 -21.44 -3.52 4.96
C ASN A 239 -21.05 -4.89 5.56
N LEU A 240 -20.68 -4.90 6.84
CA LEU A 240 -20.35 -6.13 7.55
C LEU A 240 -21.58 -7.04 7.59
N SER A 241 -21.41 -8.28 7.16
CA SER A 241 -22.42 -9.31 7.20
C SER A 241 -21.86 -10.59 7.82
N CYS A 242 -22.65 -11.20 8.69
CA CYS A 242 -22.34 -12.47 9.33
C CYS A 242 -23.39 -13.50 8.89
N SER A 243 -22.94 -14.66 8.43
CA SER A 243 -23.81 -15.78 8.04
C SER A 243 -23.39 -17.05 8.77
N GLU A 244 -24.35 -17.84 9.25
CA GLU A 244 -24.07 -19.13 9.90
C GLU A 244 -23.38 -20.10 8.92
N ALA A 245 -22.33 -20.77 9.39
CA ALA A 245 -21.54 -21.75 8.65
C ALA A 245 -21.38 -23.03 9.50
N GLU A 246 -21.00 -24.17 8.89
CA GLU A 246 -20.96 -25.48 9.58
C GLU A 246 -20.12 -25.50 10.87
N ALA A 247 -19.04 -24.71 10.92
CA ALA A 247 -18.12 -24.65 12.06
C ALA A 247 -18.09 -23.27 12.76
N GLY A 248 -19.03 -22.38 12.45
CA GLY A 248 -19.10 -21.06 13.07
C GLY A 248 -19.85 -20.02 12.26
N TYR A 249 -19.24 -18.86 12.02
CA TYR A 249 -19.79 -17.78 11.21
C TYR A 249 -18.85 -17.40 10.07
N GLY A 250 -19.39 -17.30 8.87
CA GLY A 250 -18.73 -16.61 7.76
C GLY A 250 -18.92 -15.11 7.92
N ILE A 251 -17.85 -14.34 7.79
CA ILE A 251 -17.84 -12.88 7.87
C ILE A 251 -17.44 -12.35 6.49
N SER A 252 -18.21 -11.40 5.97
CA SER A 252 -17.82 -10.62 4.81
C SER A 252 -18.15 -9.15 4.98
N GLY A 253 -17.39 -8.29 4.33
CA GLY A 253 -17.60 -6.86 4.41
C GLY A 253 -16.71 -6.08 3.44
N GLN A 254 -16.71 -4.77 3.59
CA GLN A 254 -15.92 -3.84 2.80
C GLN A 254 -14.99 -3.04 3.70
N LEU A 255 -13.70 -3.09 3.38
CA LEU A 255 -12.68 -2.26 3.99
C LEU A 255 -12.54 -0.99 3.15
N MET A 256 -12.73 0.17 3.76
CA MET A 256 -12.49 1.46 3.15
C MET A 256 -11.27 2.10 3.81
N LEU A 257 -10.30 2.54 3.01
CA LEU A 257 -9.08 3.21 3.47
C LEU A 257 -8.68 4.34 2.52
N PRO A 258 -7.96 5.36 3.00
CA PRO A 258 -7.38 6.39 2.13
C PRO A 258 -6.48 5.77 1.07
N ASN A 259 -6.53 6.33 -0.13
CA ASN A 259 -5.68 5.88 -1.22
C ASN A 259 -4.30 6.57 -1.13
N PRO A 260 -3.19 5.83 -0.92
CA PRO A 260 -1.86 6.42 -0.82
C PRO A 260 -1.36 7.01 -2.15
N THR A 261 -2.04 6.72 -3.27
CA THR A 261 -1.71 7.25 -4.60
C THR A 261 -2.49 8.52 -4.97
N PHE A 262 -3.45 8.96 -4.14
CA PHE A 262 -4.31 10.10 -4.45
C PHE A 262 -3.51 11.39 -4.68
N GLU A 263 -3.77 12.05 -5.81
CA GLU A 263 -3.06 13.27 -6.27
C GLU A 263 -1.52 13.13 -6.41
N LYS A 264 -0.99 11.89 -6.39
CA LYS A 264 0.43 11.60 -6.62
C LYS A 264 0.72 11.34 -8.09
N THR A 265 1.98 11.55 -8.49
CA THR A 265 2.46 11.29 -9.86
C THR A 265 2.67 9.78 -10.16
N ILE A 266 2.35 8.90 -9.20
CA ILE A 266 2.44 7.45 -9.39
C ILE A 266 1.35 7.01 -10.37
N VAL A 267 1.65 6.05 -11.21
CA VAL A 267 0.67 5.49 -12.15
C VAL A 267 -0.17 4.42 -11.45
N GLY A 268 -1.46 4.35 -11.79
CA GLY A 268 -2.39 3.40 -11.16
C GLY A 268 -1.93 1.95 -11.23
N PHE A 269 -2.20 1.19 -10.17
CA PHE A 269 -1.73 -0.16 -9.94
C PHE A 269 -2.87 -1.12 -9.62
N GLN A 270 -2.88 -2.30 -10.23
CA GLN A 270 -3.83 -3.35 -9.85
C GLN A 270 -3.21 -4.22 -8.75
N ALA A 271 -3.69 -4.04 -7.52
CA ALA A 271 -3.34 -4.92 -6.42
C ALA A 271 -4.05 -6.28 -6.58
N PRO A 272 -3.33 -7.40 -6.39
CA PRO A 272 -3.95 -8.72 -6.43
C PRO A 272 -4.72 -9.01 -5.15
N SER A 273 -5.45 -10.13 -5.15
CA SER A 273 -6.06 -10.64 -3.92
C SER A 273 -4.98 -10.95 -2.88
N LEU A 274 -5.22 -10.54 -1.65
CA LEU A 274 -4.32 -10.70 -0.51
C LEU A 274 -4.94 -11.64 0.51
N GLN A 275 -4.11 -12.42 1.20
CA GLN A 275 -4.51 -13.16 2.38
C GLN A 275 -3.58 -12.87 3.54
N PHE A 276 -4.12 -12.72 4.74
CA PHE A 276 -3.34 -12.46 5.94
C PHE A 276 -4.07 -12.94 7.19
N ASP A 277 -3.32 -13.03 8.28
CA ASP A 277 -3.84 -13.32 9.62
C ASP A 277 -3.88 -12.03 10.45
N ILE A 278 -4.84 -11.98 11.37
CA ILE A 278 -4.88 -10.99 12.45
C ILE A 278 -4.65 -11.72 13.76
N PHE A 279 -3.69 -11.22 14.54
CA PHE A 279 -3.33 -11.74 15.85
C PHE A 279 -3.52 -10.69 16.95
N ASN A 280 -3.74 -11.17 18.17
CA ASN A 280 -3.76 -10.42 19.41
C ASN A 280 -2.77 -11.05 20.40
N GLU A 281 -2.39 -10.27 21.40
CA GLU A 281 -1.46 -10.69 22.46
C GLU A 281 -2.06 -11.76 23.37
N ASP A 282 -1.22 -12.70 23.80
CA ASP A 282 -1.53 -13.66 24.86
C ASP A 282 -1.17 -13.11 26.27
N CYS A 283 -1.19 -13.98 27.28
CA CYS A 283 -0.80 -13.61 28.64
C CYS A 283 0.68 -13.21 28.82
N ASN A 284 1.54 -13.56 27.87
CA ASN A 284 2.96 -13.23 27.87
C ASN A 284 3.25 -11.95 27.07
N GLY A 285 2.25 -11.40 26.37
CA GLY A 285 2.42 -10.29 25.44
C GLY A 285 2.84 -10.73 24.03
N ASP A 286 2.78 -12.02 23.71
CA ASP A 286 3.11 -12.51 22.37
C ASP A 286 1.87 -12.47 21.47
N SER A 287 1.94 -11.83 20.30
CA SER A 287 0.82 -11.77 19.32
C SER A 287 0.61 -13.11 18.62
N VAL A 288 -0.04 -14.06 19.31
CA VAL A 288 -0.25 -15.45 18.85
C VAL A 288 -1.70 -15.93 18.94
N LEU A 289 -2.61 -15.12 19.46
CA LEU A 289 -4.03 -15.45 19.56
C LEU A 289 -4.78 -14.90 18.35
N THR A 290 -5.66 -15.69 17.75
CA THR A 290 -6.53 -15.23 16.66
C THR A 290 -7.98 -15.61 16.97
N ILE A 291 -8.91 -14.78 16.49
CA ILE A 291 -10.36 -15.01 16.53
C ILE A 291 -10.81 -15.74 15.25
N PHE A 292 -10.04 -15.61 14.16
CA PHE A 292 -10.39 -16.13 12.85
C PHE A 292 -9.92 -17.58 12.71
N SER A 293 -10.77 -18.41 12.09
CA SER A 293 -10.43 -19.80 11.78
C SER A 293 -9.75 -19.96 10.43
N ASP A 294 -10.05 -19.07 9.49
CA ASP A 294 -9.42 -18.99 8.18
C ASP A 294 -8.69 -17.64 7.98
N LEU A 295 -7.70 -17.62 7.08
CA LEU A 295 -7.04 -16.40 6.65
C LEU A 295 -8.08 -15.39 6.13
N ILE A 296 -7.89 -14.12 6.46
CA ILE A 296 -8.69 -13.04 5.90
C ILE A 296 -8.29 -12.89 4.44
N THR A 297 -9.25 -13.06 3.54
CA THR A 297 -9.05 -12.90 2.09
C THR A 297 -9.63 -11.57 1.65
N CYS A 298 -8.79 -10.72 1.05
CA CYS A 298 -9.18 -9.50 0.38
C CYS A 298 -9.20 -9.70 -1.14
N ASP A 299 -10.22 -9.18 -1.81
CA ASP A 299 -10.30 -9.19 -3.26
C ASP A 299 -9.23 -8.29 -3.90
N SER A 300 -8.96 -8.52 -5.19
CA SER A 300 -8.10 -7.62 -5.97
C SER A 300 -8.73 -6.23 -6.09
N PHE A 301 -7.96 -5.17 -5.92
CA PHE A 301 -8.43 -3.79 -6.00
C PHE A 301 -7.51 -2.94 -6.88
N HIS A 302 -8.05 -1.86 -7.43
CA HIS A 302 -7.32 -0.92 -8.26
C HIS A 302 -6.93 0.32 -7.45
N LEU A 303 -5.65 0.66 -7.45
CA LEU A 303 -5.12 1.93 -6.97
C LEU A 303 -5.07 2.90 -8.14
N SER A 304 -5.81 3.99 -8.06
CA SER A 304 -5.84 5.03 -9.09
C SER A 304 -5.53 6.39 -8.45
N PRO A 305 -4.63 7.21 -9.01
CA PRO A 305 -4.35 8.54 -8.47
C PRO A 305 -5.56 9.48 -8.43
N SER A 306 -6.61 9.15 -9.17
CA SER A 306 -7.86 9.90 -9.23
C SER A 306 -8.83 9.57 -8.09
N ASP A 307 -8.65 8.44 -7.41
CA ASP A 307 -9.58 7.95 -6.39
C ASP A 307 -9.07 8.33 -5.00
N GLU A 308 -9.86 9.03 -4.19
CA GLU A 308 -9.44 9.44 -2.83
C GLU A 308 -9.38 8.24 -1.86
N ASN A 309 -10.31 7.30 -1.99
CA ASN A 309 -10.44 6.14 -1.10
C ASN A 309 -10.44 4.84 -1.92
N ILE A 310 -9.92 3.79 -1.30
CA ILE A 310 -9.94 2.42 -1.80
C ILE A 310 -11.01 1.66 -1.03
N THR A 311 -11.86 0.94 -1.75
CA THR A 311 -12.81 -0.01 -1.16
C THR A 311 -12.43 -1.43 -1.56
N VAL A 312 -12.19 -2.29 -0.57
CA VAL A 312 -11.75 -3.67 -0.76
C VAL A 312 -12.74 -4.61 -0.07
N ASN A 313 -13.34 -5.52 -0.82
CA ASN A 313 -14.14 -6.57 -0.18
C ASN A 313 -13.22 -7.53 0.54
N PHE A 314 -13.65 -8.00 1.72
CA PHE A 314 -12.97 -9.06 2.45
C PHE A 314 -13.94 -10.14 2.89
N SER A 315 -13.41 -11.34 3.08
CA SER A 315 -14.12 -12.47 3.66
C SER A 315 -13.22 -13.29 4.56
N THR A 316 -13.78 -13.83 5.64
CA THR A 316 -13.11 -14.73 6.59
C THR A 316 -14.16 -15.58 7.32
N SER A 317 -13.72 -16.46 8.22
CA SER A 317 -14.58 -17.23 9.08
C SER A 317 -14.13 -17.15 10.53
N VAL A 318 -15.09 -17.19 11.45
CA VAL A 318 -14.87 -17.27 12.90
C VAL A 318 -15.47 -18.57 13.39
N GLY A 319 -14.65 -19.41 14.00
CA GLY A 319 -15.04 -20.67 14.60
C GLY A 319 -14.91 -20.64 16.12
N GLN A 320 -14.48 -21.76 16.68
CA GLN A 320 -14.25 -21.90 18.11
C GLN A 320 -12.97 -21.16 18.52
N LEU A 321 -13.09 -20.30 19.53
CA LEU A 321 -11.94 -19.59 20.09
C LEU A 321 -10.99 -20.56 20.81
N ASP A 322 -9.68 -20.30 20.70
CA ASP A 322 -8.65 -20.97 21.50
C ASP A 322 -8.92 -20.76 23.00
N GLY A 323 -8.77 -21.81 23.81
CA GLY A 323 -8.97 -21.74 25.27
C GLY A 323 -8.09 -20.69 25.94
N ARG A 324 -6.90 -20.40 25.37
CA ARG A 324 -5.96 -19.38 25.84
C ARG A 324 -6.56 -17.97 25.94
N TRP A 325 -7.61 -17.68 25.16
CA TRP A 325 -8.33 -16.40 25.25
C TRP A 325 -9.01 -16.18 26.60
N ASN A 326 -9.43 -17.26 27.28
CA ASN A 326 -10.14 -17.20 28.56
C ASN A 326 -9.25 -17.56 29.77
N GLU A 327 -7.96 -17.83 29.54
CA GLU A 327 -7.03 -18.14 30.61
C GLU A 327 -6.74 -16.87 31.42
N ILE A 328 -6.91 -16.95 32.74
CA ILE A 328 -6.59 -15.85 33.65
C ILE A 328 -5.07 -15.69 33.69
N CYS A 329 -4.55 -14.56 33.22
CA CYS A 329 -3.12 -14.32 33.21
C CYS A 329 -2.58 -14.14 34.64
N ILE A 330 -1.44 -14.77 34.93
CA ILE A 330 -0.81 -14.75 36.27
C ILE A 330 -0.40 -13.33 36.68
N ASN A 331 -0.05 -12.49 35.70
CA ASN A 331 0.56 -11.19 35.94
C ASN A 331 -0.44 -10.13 36.42
N ASP A 332 -1.63 -10.08 35.83
CA ASP A 332 -2.64 -9.04 36.06
C ASP A 332 -4.02 -9.59 36.49
N GLY A 333 -4.21 -10.92 36.45
CA GLY A 333 -5.49 -11.56 36.80
C GLY A 333 -6.58 -11.34 35.76
N ILE A 334 -6.25 -10.89 34.55
CA ILE A 334 -7.19 -10.56 33.47
C ILE A 334 -6.92 -11.52 32.31
N SER A 335 -7.96 -12.04 31.65
CA SER A 335 -7.78 -12.88 30.46
C SER A 335 -7.46 -12.04 29.21
N PRO A 336 -6.80 -12.59 28.17
CA PRO A 336 -6.57 -11.86 26.92
C PRO A 336 -7.88 -11.34 26.29
N LEU A 337 -8.95 -12.13 26.35
CA LEU A 337 -10.27 -11.71 25.85
C LEU A 337 -10.83 -10.52 26.63
N ASP A 338 -10.78 -10.57 27.96
CA ASP A 338 -11.25 -9.47 28.81
C ASP A 338 -10.43 -8.19 28.57
N ARG A 339 -9.13 -8.31 28.28
CA ARG A 339 -8.26 -7.18 27.95
C ARG A 339 -8.71 -6.48 26.66
N VAL A 340 -8.95 -7.25 25.60
CA VAL A 340 -9.46 -6.73 24.32
C VAL A 340 -10.84 -6.09 24.49
N LEU A 341 -11.76 -6.77 25.17
CA LEU A 341 -13.10 -6.23 25.44
C LEU A 341 -13.05 -4.94 26.26
N LYS A 342 -12.19 -4.88 27.29
CA LYS A 342 -12.02 -3.68 28.11
C LYS A 342 -11.48 -2.50 27.29
N GLN A 343 -10.51 -2.72 26.40
CA GLN A 343 -10.00 -1.67 25.52
C GLN A 343 -11.07 -1.20 24.51
N LEU A 344 -11.82 -2.14 23.95
CA LEU A 344 -12.95 -1.84 23.06
C LEU A 344 -13.99 -0.95 23.75
N VAL A 345 -14.36 -1.29 25.00
CA VAL A 345 -15.34 -0.54 25.80
C VAL A 345 -14.80 0.82 26.24
N THR A 346 -13.55 0.89 26.68
CA THR A 346 -13.00 2.10 27.30
C THR A 346 -12.50 3.10 26.26
N ASN A 347 -11.80 2.62 25.22
CA ASN A 347 -11.07 3.43 24.26
C ASN A 347 -11.63 3.34 22.83
N GLY A 348 -12.53 2.38 22.55
CA GLY A 348 -13.05 2.15 21.19
C GLY A 348 -12.00 1.58 20.22
N THR A 349 -10.87 1.10 20.74
CA THR A 349 -9.75 0.57 19.94
C THR A 349 -9.47 -0.88 20.29
N VAL A 350 -8.94 -1.63 19.31
CA VAL A 350 -8.42 -2.98 19.49
C VAL A 350 -7.02 -3.07 18.87
N PRO A 351 -5.98 -3.39 19.66
CA PRO A 351 -4.65 -3.63 19.14
C PRO A 351 -4.65 -4.95 18.39
N VAL A 352 -4.24 -4.91 17.13
CA VAL A 352 -4.14 -6.09 16.26
C VAL A 352 -2.79 -6.11 15.56
N SER A 353 -2.20 -7.29 15.46
CA SER A 353 -1.00 -7.53 14.67
C SER A 353 -1.38 -8.26 13.38
N LEU A 354 -1.17 -7.64 12.23
CA LEU A 354 -1.33 -8.29 10.93
C LEU A 354 -0.06 -9.09 10.63
N LYS A 355 -0.21 -10.39 10.34
CA LYS A 355 0.91 -11.29 10.03
C LYS A 355 0.56 -12.22 8.87
N ASN A 356 1.56 -13.00 8.43
CA ASN A 356 1.41 -14.06 7.41
C ASN A 356 0.79 -13.58 6.08
N ILE A 357 1.07 -12.33 5.69
CA ILE A 357 0.60 -11.76 4.44
C ILE A 357 1.10 -12.62 3.26
N ASN A 358 0.19 -12.97 2.36
CA ASN A 358 0.49 -13.73 1.16
C ASN A 358 -0.43 -13.34 -0.01
N ILE A 359 -0.03 -13.71 -1.22
CA ILE A 359 -0.79 -13.43 -2.45
C ILE A 359 -1.12 -14.79 -3.09
N PRO A 360 -2.35 -15.30 -2.95
CA PRO A 360 -2.71 -16.65 -3.42
C PRO A 360 -2.48 -16.84 -4.92
N SER A 361 -2.75 -15.80 -5.72
CA SER A 361 -2.61 -15.83 -7.17
C SER A 361 -1.17 -15.69 -7.65
N MET A 362 -0.19 -15.45 -6.76
CA MET A 362 1.21 -15.23 -7.12
C MET A 362 2.16 -16.09 -6.28
N SER A 363 2.61 -17.19 -6.86
CA SER A 363 3.60 -18.09 -6.27
C SER A 363 5.05 -17.68 -6.57
N SER A 364 5.39 -16.40 -6.41
CA SER A 364 6.79 -15.98 -6.49
C SER A 364 7.45 -16.17 -5.13
N GLU A 365 8.52 -16.97 -5.07
CA GLU A 365 9.26 -17.27 -3.84
C GLU A 365 9.77 -15.99 -3.17
N PHE A 366 10.18 -15.00 -3.97
CA PHE A 366 10.63 -13.70 -3.49
C PHE A 366 9.53 -12.91 -2.77
N VAL A 367 8.36 -12.79 -3.40
CA VAL A 367 7.23 -12.02 -2.85
C VAL A 367 6.71 -12.67 -1.58
N ASN A 368 6.54 -14.00 -1.60
CA ASN A 368 6.08 -14.74 -0.43
C ASN A 368 7.10 -14.69 0.72
N LYS A 369 8.41 -14.63 0.42
CA LYS A 369 9.43 -14.40 1.45
C LYS A 369 9.31 -12.99 2.03
N LEU A 370 9.18 -11.96 1.20
CA LEU A 370 9.05 -10.57 1.68
C LEU A 370 7.81 -10.39 2.56
N LEU A 371 6.65 -10.81 2.07
CA LEU A 371 5.36 -10.56 2.75
C LEU A 371 5.24 -11.30 4.08
N LYS A 372 5.89 -12.46 4.22
CA LYS A 372 5.94 -13.19 5.51
C LYS A 372 6.67 -12.45 6.63
N PHE A 373 7.53 -11.47 6.31
CA PHE A 373 8.22 -10.69 7.33
C PHE A 373 7.53 -9.37 7.67
N VAL A 374 6.50 -8.99 6.92
CA VAL A 374 5.74 -7.79 7.23
C VAL A 374 4.79 -8.16 8.37
N GLU A 375 5.16 -7.70 9.57
CA GLU A 375 4.28 -7.64 10.72
C GLU A 375 3.92 -6.18 10.92
N LEU A 376 2.62 -5.90 11.02
CA LEU A 376 2.11 -4.56 11.20
C LEU A 376 1.19 -4.54 12.42
N ASP A 377 1.57 -3.75 13.42
CA ASP A 377 0.74 -3.51 14.59
C ASP A 377 -0.14 -2.29 14.34
N VAL A 378 -1.45 -2.46 14.49
CA VAL A 378 -2.47 -1.43 14.24
C VAL A 378 -3.41 -1.38 15.43
N ASP A 379 -3.63 -0.19 15.97
CA ASP A 379 -4.71 0.06 16.91
C ASP A 379 -5.98 0.36 16.12
N TYR A 380 -6.73 -0.68 15.75
CA TYR A 380 -7.94 -0.47 14.96
C TYR A 380 -9.00 0.25 15.78
N LYS A 381 -9.40 1.43 15.31
CA LYS A 381 -10.47 2.22 15.90
C LYS A 381 -11.78 1.91 15.19
N PHE A 382 -12.78 1.44 15.94
CA PHE A 382 -14.08 1.23 15.34
C PHE A 382 -14.81 2.58 15.15
N PRO A 383 -15.54 2.74 14.03
CA PRO A 383 -16.33 3.95 13.81
C PRO A 383 -17.45 4.03 14.86
N SER A 384 -17.47 5.11 15.63
CA SER A 384 -18.63 5.48 16.45
C SER A 384 -19.40 6.63 15.78
N SER A 385 -20.73 6.51 15.72
CA SER A 385 -21.60 7.49 15.05
C SER A 385 -21.56 8.88 15.70
N ASP A 386 -21.21 8.95 16.98
CA ASP A 386 -21.37 10.18 17.79
C ASP A 386 -20.16 10.51 18.69
N GLY A 387 -18.99 9.91 18.45
CA GLY A 387 -17.80 10.11 19.30
C GLY A 387 -17.88 9.45 20.69
N GLY A 388 -18.92 8.66 20.94
CA GLY A 388 -19.10 7.79 22.10
C GLY A 388 -18.37 6.44 21.96
N SER A 389 -18.42 5.62 23.02
CA SER A 389 -17.87 4.26 23.00
C SER A 389 -18.71 3.35 22.10
N LEU A 390 -18.13 2.28 21.54
CA LEU A 390 -18.91 1.32 20.74
C LEU A 390 -20.09 0.70 21.51
N MET A 391 -19.99 0.59 22.83
CA MET A 391 -21.09 0.08 23.65
C MET A 391 -22.30 1.01 23.65
N ASP A 392 -22.10 2.31 23.42
CA ASP A 392 -23.19 3.28 23.25
C ASP A 392 -24.00 2.98 21.97
N SER A 393 -23.35 2.35 20.97
CA SER A 393 -24.00 1.89 19.74
C SER A 393 -24.61 0.48 19.85
N VAL A 394 -24.10 -0.38 20.74
CA VAL A 394 -24.59 -1.76 20.91
C VAL A 394 -25.77 -1.83 21.89
N ILE A 395 -25.85 -0.94 22.89
CA ILE A 395 -26.95 -0.92 23.86
C ILE A 395 -27.77 0.34 23.64
N HIS A 396 -28.89 0.19 22.96
CA HIS A 396 -29.71 1.32 22.52
C HIS A 396 -30.57 1.90 23.63
N ASN A 397 -31.11 1.07 24.53
CA ASN A 397 -32.01 1.54 25.57
C ASN A 397 -32.11 0.55 26.74
N VAL A 398 -32.41 1.08 27.92
CA VAL A 398 -32.84 0.31 29.09
C VAL A 398 -34.16 0.88 29.58
N SER A 399 -35.19 0.03 29.59
CA SER A 399 -36.45 0.32 30.23
C SER A 399 -36.51 -0.39 31.58
N LEU A 400 -37.18 0.27 32.52
CA LEU A 400 -37.58 -0.32 33.79
C LEU A 400 -39.09 -0.14 33.85
N GLU A 401 -39.82 -1.24 33.78
CA GLU A 401 -41.29 -1.27 33.77
C GLU A 401 -41.82 -1.81 35.10
N ASN A 402 -43.11 -1.55 35.37
CA ASN A 402 -43.83 -2.07 36.53
C ASN A 402 -43.16 -1.76 37.89
N LEU A 403 -42.51 -0.61 37.99
CA LEU A 403 -41.76 -0.24 39.20
C LEU A 403 -42.71 -0.05 40.40
N ALA A 404 -42.51 -0.85 41.44
CA ALA A 404 -43.17 -0.71 42.73
C ALA A 404 -42.14 -0.52 43.84
N LEU A 405 -42.41 0.44 44.74
CA LEU A 405 -41.63 0.65 45.94
C LEU A 405 -42.38 0.09 47.14
N GLN A 406 -41.76 -0.86 47.83
CA GLN A 406 -42.27 -1.40 49.08
C GLN A 406 -41.39 -0.92 50.23
N MET A 407 -41.98 -0.53 51.34
CA MET A 407 -41.24 -0.24 52.57
C MET A 407 -41.50 -1.38 53.56
N ASP A 408 -40.46 -1.79 54.27
CA ASP A 408 -40.62 -2.72 55.39
C ASP A 408 -41.47 -2.08 56.48
N SER A 409 -42.02 -2.93 57.34
CA SER A 409 -42.77 -2.61 58.54
C SER A 409 -42.11 -1.57 59.47
N ASP A 410 -40.78 -1.52 59.48
CA ASP A 410 -39.99 -0.55 60.25
C ASP A 410 -39.81 0.81 59.54
N GLY A 411 -40.17 0.90 58.24
CA GLY A 411 -40.09 2.13 57.44
C GLY A 411 -38.68 2.59 57.08
N GLU A 412 -37.65 1.85 57.49
CA GLU A 412 -36.23 2.19 57.27
C GLU A 412 -35.65 1.54 56.00
N THR A 413 -36.10 0.33 55.67
CA THR A 413 -35.70 -0.43 54.48
C THR A 413 -36.73 -0.28 53.37
N THR A 414 -36.25 0.06 52.17
CA THR A 414 -37.09 0.16 50.97
C THR A 414 -36.66 -0.91 49.97
N PHE A 415 -37.63 -1.58 49.37
CA PHE A 415 -37.45 -2.58 48.34
C PHE A 415 -38.07 -2.10 47.03
N VAL A 416 -37.48 -2.55 45.93
CA VAL A 416 -37.94 -2.30 44.57
C VAL A 416 -38.34 -3.63 43.95
N ASP A 417 -39.56 -3.66 43.40
CA ASP A 417 -40.01 -4.66 42.45
C ASP A 417 -40.16 -4.01 41.07
N GLY A 418 -39.93 -4.76 40.00
CA GLY A 418 -40.10 -4.27 38.63
C GLY A 418 -39.46 -5.17 37.59
N ASP A 419 -39.68 -4.87 36.32
CA ASP A 419 -39.12 -5.61 35.19
C ASP A 419 -38.11 -4.72 34.46
N VAL A 420 -36.87 -5.17 34.37
CA VAL A 420 -35.80 -4.50 33.60
C VAL A 420 -35.78 -5.13 32.21
N GLU A 421 -35.89 -4.30 31.18
CA GLU A 421 -35.60 -4.71 29.80
C GLU A 421 -34.43 -3.93 29.23
N VAL A 422 -33.47 -4.65 28.65
CA VAL A 422 -32.30 -4.07 27.98
C VAL A 422 -32.38 -4.40 26.50
N PHE A 423 -32.36 -3.37 25.66
CA PHE A 423 -32.40 -3.49 24.20
C PHE A 423 -30.98 -3.42 23.65
N VAL A 424 -30.52 -4.55 23.11
CA VAL A 424 -29.19 -4.70 22.52
C VAL A 424 -29.31 -4.82 21.00
N ALA A 425 -28.56 -4.03 20.25
CA ALA A 425 -28.47 -4.07 18.79
C ALA A 425 -27.15 -4.75 18.37
N PRO A 426 -27.12 -6.09 18.24
CA PRO A 426 -25.94 -6.76 17.71
C PRO A 426 -25.83 -6.55 16.18
N PRO A 427 -24.64 -6.78 15.59
CA PRO A 427 -24.47 -6.69 14.15
C PRO A 427 -25.42 -7.63 13.38
N LYS A 428 -25.79 -7.25 12.16
CA LYS A 428 -26.71 -8.02 11.32
C LYS A 428 -26.22 -9.46 11.13
N GLY A 429 -27.10 -10.42 11.44
CA GLY A 429 -26.80 -11.86 11.36
C GLY A 429 -26.24 -12.49 12.64
N LEU A 430 -26.00 -11.72 13.71
CA LEU A 430 -25.53 -12.25 15.00
C LEU A 430 -26.60 -12.29 16.10
N VAL A 431 -27.79 -11.73 15.85
CA VAL A 431 -28.88 -11.61 16.85
C VAL A 431 -29.23 -12.96 17.48
N ASP A 432 -29.33 -14.02 16.68
CA ASP A 432 -29.68 -15.37 17.15
C ASP A 432 -28.50 -16.12 17.82
N GLY A 433 -27.27 -15.61 17.66
CA GLY A 433 -26.04 -16.24 18.15
C GLY A 433 -25.58 -15.76 19.52
N ILE A 434 -26.14 -14.65 20.01
CA ILE A 434 -25.73 -13.96 21.24
C ILE A 434 -26.83 -14.09 22.28
N ARG A 435 -26.45 -14.44 23.52
CA ARG A 435 -27.34 -14.49 24.68
C ARG A 435 -26.69 -13.79 25.86
N ILE A 436 -27.43 -12.98 26.59
CA ILE A 436 -27.00 -12.43 27.88
C ILE A 436 -27.52 -13.37 28.97
N ILE A 437 -26.63 -14.08 29.63
CA ILE A 437 -26.95 -15.10 30.63
C ILE A 437 -26.95 -14.56 32.06
N GLY A 438 -26.38 -13.37 32.28
CA GLY A 438 -26.54 -12.67 33.54
C GLY A 438 -26.18 -11.20 33.50
N LEU A 439 -26.75 -10.45 34.43
CA LEU A 439 -26.52 -9.03 34.65
C LEU A 439 -26.23 -8.78 36.14
N ARG A 440 -25.36 -7.81 36.43
CA ARG A 440 -25.15 -7.26 37.77
C ARG A 440 -24.82 -5.77 37.67
N GLY A 441 -24.96 -5.02 38.76
CA GLY A 441 -24.54 -3.61 38.80
C GLY A 441 -25.19 -2.80 39.91
N GLY A 442 -25.28 -1.49 39.70
CA GLY A 442 -25.88 -0.56 40.66
C GLY A 442 -26.65 0.56 39.97
N PRO A 443 -27.90 0.32 39.53
CA PRO A 443 -28.74 1.35 38.93
C PRO A 443 -29.00 2.50 39.91
N ILE A 444 -28.79 3.73 39.44
CA ILE A 444 -29.05 4.95 40.19
C ILE A 444 -30.39 5.53 39.75
N LEU A 445 -31.32 5.69 40.70
CA LEU A 445 -32.60 6.33 40.49
C LEU A 445 -32.51 7.83 40.76
N SER A 446 -33.14 8.61 39.88
CA SER A 446 -33.20 10.06 39.96
C SER A 446 -34.62 10.59 39.76
N TYR A 447 -34.94 11.69 40.44
CA TYR A 447 -36.21 12.41 40.29
C TYR A 447 -35.90 13.87 39.96
N GLN A 448 -36.53 14.39 38.90
CA GLN A 448 -36.26 15.73 38.38
C GLN A 448 -34.75 16.00 38.14
N GLY A 449 -34.02 14.97 37.70
CA GLY A 449 -32.58 15.04 37.42
C GLY A 449 -31.67 14.95 38.66
N SER A 450 -32.21 14.86 39.87
CA SER A 450 -31.42 14.68 41.10
C SER A 450 -31.45 13.22 41.56
N PRO A 451 -30.29 12.57 41.80
CA PRO A 451 -30.23 11.18 42.26
C PRO A 451 -30.77 11.06 43.69
N PHE A 452 -31.50 9.99 43.99
CA PHE A 452 -32.08 9.77 45.33
C PHE A 452 -31.92 8.35 45.86
N GLY A 453 -31.58 7.37 45.02
CA GLY A 453 -31.39 6.01 45.49
C GLY A 453 -30.59 5.13 44.53
N VAL A 454 -30.05 4.05 45.08
CA VAL A 454 -29.28 3.04 44.35
C VAL A 454 -29.90 1.67 44.61
N ILE A 455 -30.22 0.95 43.54
CA ILE A 455 -30.68 -0.43 43.62
C ILE A 455 -29.46 -1.34 43.75
N ASP A 456 -29.45 -2.20 44.76
CA ASP A 456 -28.38 -3.20 44.95
C ASP A 456 -28.63 -4.40 44.04
N LEU A 457 -27.85 -4.50 42.96
CA LEU A 457 -27.81 -5.65 42.04
C LEU A 457 -26.38 -6.21 41.97
N THR A 458 -25.66 -6.23 43.10
CA THR A 458 -24.25 -6.63 43.14
C THR A 458 -24.00 -8.10 42.78
N GLU A 459 -25.02 -8.96 42.93
CA GLU A 459 -24.97 -10.37 42.56
C GLU A 459 -25.36 -10.61 41.09
N TRP A 460 -24.95 -11.75 40.53
CA TRP A 460 -25.31 -12.13 39.16
C TRP A 460 -26.78 -12.60 39.10
N HIS A 461 -27.62 -11.82 38.43
CA HIS A 461 -29.01 -12.16 38.18
C HIS A 461 -29.16 -12.85 36.82
N THR A 462 -29.98 -13.91 36.76
CA THR A 462 -30.27 -14.64 35.52
C THR A 462 -31.23 -13.85 34.63
N CYS A 463 -30.99 -13.87 33.32
CA CYS A 463 -31.78 -13.09 32.36
C CYS A 463 -32.56 -13.96 31.35
N GLY A 464 -33.74 -13.50 30.97
CA GLY A 464 -34.47 -13.93 29.79
C GLY A 464 -33.92 -13.27 28.53
N ASN A 465 -34.01 -13.95 27.39
CA ASN A 465 -33.55 -13.42 26.11
C ASN A 465 -34.63 -13.74 25.06
N HIS A 466 -35.02 -12.73 24.28
CA HIS A 466 -35.85 -12.93 23.10
C HIS A 466 -35.49 -11.88 22.04
N VAL A 467 -35.80 -12.18 20.80
CA VAL A 467 -35.54 -11.28 19.67
C VAL A 467 -36.82 -10.53 19.34
N ALA A 468 -36.73 -9.21 19.29
CA ALA A 468 -37.81 -8.33 18.84
C ALA A 468 -37.26 -7.38 17.77
N ASP A 469 -37.81 -7.47 16.56
CA ASP A 469 -37.29 -6.79 15.36
C ASP A 469 -35.80 -7.10 15.10
N GLU A 470 -34.93 -6.10 15.15
CA GLU A 470 -33.47 -6.23 15.01
C GLU A 470 -32.72 -6.22 16.37
N PHE A 471 -33.46 -6.25 17.49
CA PHE A 471 -32.92 -6.15 18.84
C PHE A 471 -32.96 -7.50 19.58
N LEU A 472 -31.89 -7.77 20.32
CA LEU A 472 -31.88 -8.73 21.42
C LEU A 472 -32.43 -8.03 22.68
N VAL A 473 -33.62 -8.45 23.10
CA VAL A 473 -34.27 -7.93 24.32
C VAL A 473 -33.94 -8.87 25.48
N VAL A 474 -33.26 -8.31 26.47
CA VAL A 474 -32.84 -9.01 27.69
C VAL A 474 -33.74 -8.59 28.83
N THR A 475 -34.42 -9.56 29.45
CA THR A 475 -35.37 -9.30 30.52
C THR A 475 -34.85 -9.82 31.86
N MET A 476 -35.07 -9.05 32.92
CA MET A 476 -34.73 -9.40 34.29
C MET A 476 -35.79 -8.86 35.23
N THR A 477 -36.37 -9.73 36.07
CA THR A 477 -37.34 -9.30 37.08
C THR A 477 -36.63 -9.01 38.40
N LEU A 478 -36.80 -7.79 38.90
CA LEU A 478 -36.46 -7.37 40.24
C LEU A 478 -37.54 -7.87 41.20
N ASN A 479 -37.16 -8.75 42.11
CA ASN A 479 -38.05 -9.24 43.14
C ASN A 479 -37.47 -8.88 44.50
N HIS A 480 -38.06 -7.90 45.15
CA HIS A 480 -37.71 -7.42 46.48
C HIS A 480 -36.24 -6.99 46.59
N SER A 481 -35.76 -6.25 45.58
CA SER A 481 -34.36 -5.80 45.53
C SER A 481 -34.16 -4.60 46.45
N LEU A 482 -33.06 -4.57 47.22
CA LEU A 482 -32.82 -3.51 48.19
C LEU A 482 -32.58 -2.16 47.49
N LEU A 483 -33.31 -1.13 47.91
CA LEU A 483 -33.11 0.25 47.50
C LEU A 483 -32.48 1.04 48.64
N THR A 484 -31.24 1.47 48.43
CA THR A 484 -30.55 2.37 49.35
C THR A 484 -30.87 3.81 49.00
N ILE A 485 -31.61 4.51 49.86
CA ILE A 485 -31.93 5.93 49.67
C ILE A 485 -30.69 6.78 50.00
N THR A 486 -30.16 7.46 49.00
CA THR A 486 -28.99 8.35 49.12
C THR A 486 -29.38 9.79 49.44
N ASP A 487 -30.55 10.24 48.97
CA ASP A 487 -31.10 11.58 49.28
C ASP A 487 -32.56 11.49 49.73
N LYS A 488 -32.76 11.63 51.04
CA LYS A 488 -34.08 11.58 51.67
C LYS A 488 -34.98 12.74 51.25
N SER A 489 -34.44 13.90 50.90
CA SER A 489 -35.21 15.09 50.56
C SER A 489 -35.84 14.97 49.17
N VAL A 490 -35.07 14.48 48.20
CA VAL A 490 -35.54 14.18 46.84
C VAL A 490 -36.54 13.03 46.87
N PHE A 491 -36.27 11.99 47.66
CA PHE A 491 -37.20 10.88 47.84
C PHE A 491 -38.55 11.30 48.45
N GLN A 492 -38.56 12.17 49.46
CA GLN A 492 -39.81 12.71 50.03
C GLN A 492 -40.61 13.53 49.01
N ALA A 493 -39.93 14.31 48.16
CA ALA A 493 -40.59 15.05 47.09
C ALA A 493 -41.25 14.10 46.08
N LEU A 494 -40.57 13.01 45.71
CA LEU A 494 -41.12 11.96 44.86
C LEU A 494 -42.38 11.32 45.47
N VAL A 495 -42.31 10.83 46.71
CA VAL A 495 -43.45 10.18 47.38
C VAL A 495 -44.66 11.11 47.44
N LYS A 496 -44.43 12.40 47.73
CA LYS A 496 -45.49 13.41 47.75
C LYS A 496 -46.12 13.61 46.38
N GLU A 497 -45.31 13.65 45.31
CA GLU A 497 -45.80 13.78 43.94
C GLU A 497 -46.67 12.58 43.54
N VAL A 498 -46.19 11.35 43.77
CA VAL A 498 -46.94 10.12 43.48
C VAL A 498 -48.26 10.09 44.25
N PHE A 499 -48.26 10.49 45.52
CA PHE A 499 -49.47 10.54 46.34
C PHE A 499 -50.49 11.58 45.83
N LEU A 500 -50.02 12.75 45.38
CA LEU A 500 -50.88 13.85 44.93
C LEU A 500 -51.38 13.69 43.49
N LYS A 501 -50.52 13.25 42.57
CA LYS A 501 -50.81 13.18 41.13
C LYS A 501 -51.08 11.77 40.62
N GLY A 502 -50.79 10.74 41.42
CA GLY A 502 -50.98 9.33 41.07
C GLY A 502 -49.80 8.69 40.35
N SER A 503 -48.88 9.49 39.78
CA SER A 503 -47.66 8.99 39.15
C SER A 503 -46.54 10.03 39.13
N ALA A 504 -45.30 9.57 38.95
CA ALA A 504 -44.12 10.42 38.75
C ALA A 504 -43.12 9.75 37.79
N GLU A 505 -42.48 10.57 36.95
CA GLU A 505 -41.39 10.11 36.08
C GLU A 505 -40.07 10.10 36.83
N LEU A 506 -39.28 9.05 36.65
CA LEU A 506 -37.96 8.85 37.22
C LEU A 506 -36.93 8.68 36.10
N GLY A 507 -35.74 9.23 36.30
CA GLY A 507 -34.58 8.91 35.49
C GLY A 507 -33.83 7.73 36.08
N VAL A 508 -33.34 6.83 35.24
CA VAL A 508 -32.53 5.69 35.64
C VAL A 508 -31.17 5.84 34.97
N ASP A 509 -30.11 5.96 35.76
CA ASP A 509 -28.72 5.94 35.27
C ASP A 509 -28.13 4.58 35.63
N VAL A 510 -27.80 3.79 34.61
CA VAL A 510 -27.51 2.36 34.74
C VAL A 510 -26.04 2.13 34.46
N SER A 511 -25.35 1.47 35.40
CA SER A 511 -24.01 0.91 35.20
C SER A 511 -24.07 -0.59 35.46
N LEU A 512 -23.99 -1.40 34.41
CA LEU A 512 -24.12 -2.85 34.46
C LEU A 512 -22.86 -3.56 33.99
N ASP A 513 -22.62 -4.73 34.55
CA ASP A 513 -21.77 -5.74 33.96
C ASP A 513 -22.67 -6.84 33.38
N ALA A 514 -22.35 -7.32 32.19
CA ALA A 514 -23.10 -8.36 31.48
C ALA A 514 -22.25 -9.59 31.27
N LYS A 515 -22.85 -10.76 31.49
CA LYS A 515 -22.28 -12.06 31.14
C LYS A 515 -22.94 -12.53 29.86
N LEU A 516 -22.17 -12.62 28.79
CA LEU A 516 -22.64 -12.98 27.46
C LEU A 516 -22.19 -14.38 27.11
N GLN A 517 -23.01 -15.08 26.35
CA GLN A 517 -22.72 -16.37 25.75
C GLN A 517 -22.96 -16.24 24.26
N VAL A 518 -21.91 -16.49 23.49
CA VAL A 518 -21.95 -16.57 22.04
C VAL A 518 -21.69 -18.01 21.65
N ARG A 519 -22.57 -18.57 20.82
CA ARG A 519 -22.61 -20.02 20.51
C ARG A 519 -21.26 -20.59 20.05
N THR A 520 -20.47 -19.81 19.32
CA THR A 520 -19.18 -20.21 18.74
C THR A 520 -17.97 -19.76 19.56
N VAL A 521 -18.04 -18.58 20.14
CA VAL A 521 -16.92 -17.94 20.86
C VAL A 521 -16.85 -18.39 22.33
N GLY A 522 -17.98 -18.76 22.94
CA GLY A 522 -18.07 -19.15 24.33
C GLY A 522 -18.71 -18.06 25.22
N THR A 523 -18.38 -18.09 26.50
CA THR A 523 -18.96 -17.18 27.51
C THR A 523 -17.92 -16.15 27.94
N PHE A 524 -18.29 -14.87 27.95
CA PHE A 524 -17.43 -13.77 28.35
C PHE A 524 -18.18 -12.73 29.19
N GLN A 525 -17.43 -11.84 29.84
CA GLN A 525 -17.95 -10.78 30.69
C GLN A 525 -17.61 -9.43 30.07
N ILE A 526 -18.60 -8.53 30.03
CA ILE A 526 -18.41 -7.13 29.64
C ILE A 526 -18.71 -6.30 30.88
N ASP A 527 -17.75 -5.48 31.29
CA ASP A 527 -17.87 -4.62 32.46
C ASP A 527 -18.16 -3.17 32.05
N GLY A 528 -18.89 -2.45 32.92
CA GLY A 528 -18.99 -1.00 32.82
C GLY A 528 -19.89 -0.47 31.69
N ILE A 529 -20.93 -1.22 31.33
CA ILE A 529 -21.98 -0.77 30.42
C ILE A 529 -22.73 0.39 31.05
N LYS A 530 -22.69 1.58 30.44
CA LYS A 530 -23.40 2.77 30.91
C LYS A 530 -24.54 3.13 29.98
N THR A 531 -25.72 3.41 30.56
CA THR A 531 -26.89 3.81 29.78
C THR A 531 -27.89 4.58 30.65
N LYS A 532 -28.75 5.37 30.00
CA LYS A 532 -29.75 6.20 30.67
C LYS A 532 -31.13 5.85 30.16
N GLY A 533 -32.04 5.65 31.09
CA GLY A 533 -33.44 5.34 30.83
C GLY A 533 -34.37 6.29 31.58
N LYS A 534 -35.65 6.15 31.28
CA LYS A 534 -36.75 6.77 32.01
C LYS A 534 -37.75 5.70 32.39
N THR A 535 -38.33 5.84 33.57
CA THR A 535 -39.41 4.99 34.06
C THR A 535 -40.49 5.84 34.70
N THR A 536 -41.66 5.26 34.92
CA THR A 536 -42.75 5.89 35.66
C THR A 536 -43.08 5.02 36.86
N ILE A 537 -43.19 5.64 38.02
CA ILE A 537 -43.76 5.03 39.20
C ILE A 537 -45.21 5.50 39.36
N SER A 538 -46.12 4.58 39.67
CA SER A 538 -47.53 4.85 39.93
C SER A 538 -47.91 4.47 41.36
N ARG A 539 -48.98 5.10 41.85
CA ARG A 539 -49.54 4.88 43.19
C ARG A 539 -50.01 3.44 43.42
#